data_AF-A0AA43S412-F1
#
_entry.id   AF-A0AA43S412-F1
#
_cell.length_a   1.000
_cell.length_b   1.000
_cell.length_c   1.000
_cell.angle_alpha   90.00
_cell.angle_beta   90.00
_cell.angle_gamma   90.00
#
_symmetry.space_group_name_H-M   'P 1'
#
loop_
_entity.id
_entity.type
_entity.pdbx_description
1 polymer ?
#
loop_
_entity_poly.entity_id
_entity_poly.type
_entity_poly.pdbx_seq_one_letter_code
_entity_poly.pdbx_strand_id
1 'polypeptide(L)'
;MSFYIKVLTVLVCGLLSQGSFAKWEEERDITTDRRQELVYYFKMNDQGQKLVLDKYQKRLIFIQKDRLYKRTITQIKIDGVPVEVMSDPFSHYPEQTAITFENKDEVLKKLFLAKRVEVSVFYNREPGISVFQIK
;
A
#
# COMPACT_ATOMS: atom_id res chain seq x y z
N MET A 1 -23.45 -37.15 13.87
CA MET A 1 -22.27 -36.84 13.02
C MET A 1 -22.35 -35.51 12.28
N SER A 2 -23.50 -35.07 11.75
CA SER A 2 -23.61 -33.82 10.97
C SER A 2 -23.43 -32.51 11.77
N PHE A 3 -23.72 -32.51 13.08
CA PHE A 3 -23.63 -31.31 13.93
C PHE A 3 -22.18 -30.88 14.20
N TYR A 4 -21.29 -31.85 14.44
CA TYR A 4 -19.87 -31.59 14.69
C TYR A 4 -19.15 -31.03 13.46
N ILE A 5 -19.53 -31.46 12.26
CA ILE A 5 -18.96 -30.96 11.00
C ILE A 5 -19.30 -29.47 10.83
N LYS A 6 -20.55 -29.07 11.11
CA LYS A 6 -20.98 -27.66 11.00
C LYS A 6 -20.27 -26.76 12.01
N VAL A 7 -20.06 -27.24 13.25
CA VAL A 7 -19.30 -26.51 14.28
C VAL A 7 -17.83 -26.36 13.87
N LEU A 8 -17.24 -27.40 13.27
CA LEU A 8 -15.86 -27.36 12.77
C LEU A 8 -15.70 -26.33 11.63
N THR A 9 -16.68 -26.23 10.72
CA THR A 9 -16.63 -25.28 9.59
C THR A 9 -16.71 -23.83 10.07
N VAL A 10 -17.54 -23.53 11.09
CA VAL A 10 -17.62 -22.17 11.68
C VAL A 10 -16.32 -21.82 12.42
N LEU A 11 -15.71 -22.78 13.11
CA LEU A 11 -14.47 -22.56 13.86
C LEU A 11 -13.26 -22.33 12.93
N VAL A 12 -13.20 -23.00 11.77
CA VAL A 12 -12.12 -22.83 10.79
C VAL A 12 -12.23 -21.50 10.04
N CYS A 13 -13.45 -21.01 9.75
CA CYS A 13 -13.62 -19.68 9.15
C CYS A 13 -13.27 -18.53 10.11
N GLY A 14 -13.43 -18.71 11.43
CA GLY A 14 -13.04 -17.72 12.44
C GLY A 14 -11.52 -17.57 12.62
N LEU A 15 -10.73 -18.57 12.24
CA LEU A 15 -9.27 -18.58 12.44
C LEU A 15 -8.48 -17.98 11.27
N LEU A 16 -9.13 -17.68 10.14
CA LEU A 16 -8.49 -16.99 9.00
C LEU A 16 -8.53 -15.47 9.11
N SER A 17 -9.27 -14.90 10.08
CA SER A 17 -9.07 -13.51 10.49
C SER A 17 -7.92 -13.44 11.49
N GLN A 18 -6.74 -13.96 11.12
CA GLN A 18 -5.54 -13.47 11.75
C GLN A 18 -5.44 -12.01 11.33
N GLY A 19 -5.84 -11.13 12.25
CA GLY A 19 -5.53 -9.73 12.20
C GLY A 19 -4.02 -9.61 12.07
N SER A 20 -3.54 -9.60 10.84
CA SER A 20 -2.35 -8.86 10.46
C SER A 20 -2.67 -7.42 10.77
N PHE A 21 -2.55 -7.07 12.06
CA PHE A 21 -2.52 -5.73 12.57
C PHE A 21 -1.39 -5.05 11.81
N ALA A 22 -1.76 -4.51 10.65
CA ALA A 22 -1.79 -3.08 10.49
C ALA A 22 -0.56 -2.50 11.23
N LYS A 23 0.57 -2.79 10.62
CA LYS A 23 1.79 -2.02 10.67
C LYS A 23 2.34 -2.11 9.24
N TRP A 24 3.07 -1.09 8.82
CA TRP A 24 3.89 -1.20 7.62
C TRP A 24 4.77 -2.45 7.73
N GLU A 25 4.72 -3.31 6.73
CA GLU A 25 5.54 -4.51 6.61
C GLU A 25 6.95 -4.10 6.21
N GLU A 26 7.96 -4.69 6.84
CA GLU A 26 9.37 -4.39 6.60
C GLU A 26 9.99 -5.45 5.68
N GLU A 27 10.47 -5.02 4.52
CA GLU A 27 11.24 -5.84 3.59
C GLU A 27 12.69 -5.37 3.64
N ARG A 28 13.59 -6.27 4.05
CA ARG A 28 15.04 -6.00 4.12
C ARG A 28 15.72 -6.65 2.94
N ASP A 29 16.30 -5.83 2.07
CA ASP A 29 17.14 -6.34 0.99
C ASP A 29 18.56 -6.56 1.50
N ILE A 30 18.97 -7.83 1.60
CA ILE A 30 20.31 -8.25 2.09
C ILE A 30 21.28 -8.42 0.90
N THR A 31 20.82 -8.22 -0.34
CA THR A 31 21.54 -8.67 -1.54
C THR A 31 22.59 -7.68 -2.05
N THR A 32 22.65 -6.45 -1.52
CA THR A 32 23.58 -5.41 -1.99
C THR A 32 24.68 -5.13 -0.97
N ASP A 33 25.84 -5.75 -1.19
CA ASP A 33 27.19 -5.36 -0.73
C ASP A 33 27.26 -4.63 0.63
N ARG A 34 27.29 -5.38 1.74
CA ARG A 34 27.87 -5.14 3.10
C ARG A 34 27.93 -3.73 3.72
N ARG A 35 27.35 -2.69 3.13
CA ARG A 35 27.55 -1.28 3.53
C ARG A 35 26.24 -0.57 3.84
N GLN A 36 25.07 -1.00 3.33
CA GLN A 36 23.79 -0.38 3.65
C GLN A 36 22.64 -1.41 3.63
N GLU A 37 22.10 -1.75 4.81
CA GLU A 37 20.82 -2.45 4.89
C GLU A 37 19.70 -1.52 4.40
N LEU A 38 19.16 -1.81 3.22
CA LEU A 38 18.00 -1.09 2.69
C LEU A 38 16.73 -1.71 3.28
N VAL A 39 16.02 -0.91 4.07
CA VAL A 39 14.74 -1.29 4.68
C VAL A 39 13.63 -0.57 3.92
N TYR A 40 12.75 -1.35 3.30
CA TYR A 40 11.54 -0.88 2.63
C TYR A 40 10.32 -1.15 3.51
N TYR A 41 9.46 -0.15 3.62
CA TYR A 41 8.18 -0.27 4.31
C TYR A 41 7.09 -0.43 3.27
N PHE A 42 6.22 -1.42 3.38
CA PHE A 42 5.12 -1.58 2.43
C PHE A 42 3.83 -2.03 3.09
N LYS A 43 2.73 -1.92 2.35
CA LYS A 43 1.46 -2.53 2.72
C LYS A 43 0.74 -3.06 1.50
N MET A 44 0.14 -4.24 1.63
CA MET A 44 -0.76 -4.77 0.61
C MET A 44 -2.21 -4.57 1.04
N ASN A 45 -3.10 -4.43 0.06
CA ASN A 45 -4.54 -4.43 0.29
C ASN A 45 -5.20 -5.72 -0.24
N ASP A 46 -6.49 -5.86 0.03
CA ASP A 46 -7.28 -7.04 -0.35
C ASP A 46 -7.40 -7.22 -1.87
N GLN A 47 -7.15 -6.15 -2.64
CA GLN A 47 -7.13 -6.16 -4.11
C GLN A 47 -5.77 -6.62 -4.67
N GLY A 48 -4.79 -6.94 -3.82
CA GLY A 48 -3.45 -7.35 -4.23
C GLY A 48 -2.57 -6.22 -4.75
N GLN A 49 -2.93 -4.96 -4.47
CA GLN A 49 -2.10 -3.79 -4.74
C GLN A 49 -1.12 -3.59 -3.58
N LYS A 50 0.08 -3.08 -3.86
CA LYS A 50 1.13 -2.81 -2.88
C LYS A 50 1.43 -1.32 -2.85
N LEU A 51 1.41 -0.73 -1.65
CA LEU A 51 1.84 0.64 -1.40
C LEU A 51 3.16 0.58 -0.66
N VAL A 52 4.21 1.16 -1.23
CA VAL A 52 5.55 1.19 -0.64
C VAL A 52 5.84 2.60 -0.14
N LEU A 53 6.34 2.71 1.08
CA LEU A 53 6.85 3.93 1.68
C LEU A 53 8.36 4.00 1.49
N ASP A 54 8.77 4.82 0.53
CA ASP A 54 10.18 5.10 0.22
C ASP A 54 10.66 6.26 1.10
N LYS A 55 11.29 5.91 2.22
CA LYS A 55 11.81 6.87 3.19
C LYS A 55 12.97 7.72 2.67
N TYR A 56 13.74 7.21 1.69
CA TYR A 56 14.95 7.87 1.21
C TYR A 56 14.61 8.99 0.23
N GLN A 57 13.64 8.75 -0.65
CA GLN A 57 13.15 9.77 -1.59
C GLN A 57 11.92 10.53 -1.08
N LYS A 58 11.41 10.15 0.11
CA LYS A 58 10.24 10.73 0.79
C LYS A 58 9.00 10.77 -0.12
N ARG A 59 8.63 9.60 -0.63
CA ARG A 59 7.51 9.38 -1.56
C ARG A 59 6.81 8.07 -1.26
N LEU A 60 5.64 7.87 -1.85
CA LEU A 60 5.04 6.54 -1.95
C LEU A 60 5.29 5.94 -3.33
N ILE A 61 5.30 4.62 -3.44
CA ILE A 61 5.25 3.90 -4.71
C ILE A 61 4.02 3.02 -4.68
N PHE A 62 3.07 3.30 -5.57
CA PHE A 62 1.89 2.48 -5.78
C PHE A 62 2.20 1.43 -6.85
N ILE A 63 2.04 0.16 -6.49
CA ILE A 63 2.32 -0.99 -7.32
C ILE A 63 1.04 -1.78 -7.50
N GLN A 64 0.70 -2.05 -8.75
CA GLN A 64 -0.42 -2.90 -9.11
C GLN A 64 0.02 -3.89 -10.17
N LYS A 65 -0.37 -5.15 -9.99
CA LYS A 65 0.07 -6.27 -10.84
C LYS A 65 -0.35 -6.14 -12.30
N ASP A 66 -1.42 -5.38 -12.56
CA ASP A 66 -1.91 -5.12 -13.90
C ASP A 66 -1.10 -4.01 -14.60
N ARG A 67 -0.73 -4.30 -15.86
CA ARG A 67 0.13 -3.49 -16.74
C ARG A 67 -0.64 -2.77 -17.84
N LEU A 68 -1.96 -2.99 -17.94
CA LEU A 68 -2.73 -2.60 -19.11
C LEU A 68 -3.08 -1.10 -19.17
N TYR A 69 -3.10 -0.40 -18.04
CA TYR A 69 -3.63 0.96 -17.98
C TYR A 69 -2.65 1.96 -17.37
N LYS A 70 -2.54 3.13 -18.02
CA LYS A 70 -1.90 4.30 -17.40
C LYS A 70 -2.72 4.73 -16.18
N ARG A 71 -2.00 5.05 -15.11
CA ARG A 71 -2.58 5.46 -13.83
C ARG A 71 -2.16 6.87 -13.51
N THR A 72 -3.14 7.68 -13.16
CA THR A 72 -2.90 9.02 -12.61
C THR A 72 -3.41 9.04 -11.19
N ILE A 73 -2.60 9.57 -10.27
CA ILE A 73 -2.94 9.71 -8.86
C ILE A 73 -2.77 11.18 -8.51
N THR A 74 -3.87 11.85 -8.23
CA THR A 74 -3.90 13.29 -7.94
C THR A 74 -4.17 13.57 -6.46
N GLN A 75 -4.72 12.58 -5.75
CA GLN A 75 -5.09 12.73 -4.35
C GLN A 75 -4.93 11.42 -3.60
N ILE A 76 -4.47 11.52 -2.35
CA ILE A 76 -4.60 10.47 -1.34
C ILE A 76 -5.41 10.98 -0.16
N LYS A 77 -5.94 10.09 0.68
CA LYS A 77 -6.46 10.43 2.00
C LYS A 77 -5.68 9.66 3.05
N ILE A 78 -5.18 10.37 4.05
CA ILE A 78 -4.52 9.78 5.21
C ILE A 78 -5.47 9.97 6.39
N ASP A 79 -5.98 8.87 6.94
CA ASP A 79 -6.99 8.87 8.00
C ASP A 79 -8.20 9.77 7.68
N GLY A 80 -8.62 9.77 6.41
CA GLY A 80 -9.73 10.58 5.90
C GLY A 80 -9.36 12.02 5.51
N VAL A 81 -8.17 12.51 5.87
CA VAL A 81 -7.69 13.85 5.49
C VAL A 81 -7.14 13.82 4.07
N PRO A 82 -7.70 14.60 3.12
CA PRO A 82 -7.22 14.66 1.76
C PRO A 82 -5.85 15.36 1.67
N VAL A 83 -4.98 14.81 0.83
CA VAL A 83 -3.65 15.35 0.51
C VAL A 83 -3.50 15.30 -1.01
N GLU A 84 -3.25 16.45 -1.62
CA GLU A 84 -2.93 16.54 -3.04
C GLU A 84 -1.54 15.97 -3.31
N VAL A 85 -1.42 15.25 -4.41
CA VAL A 85 -0.19 14.55 -4.77
C VAL A 85 0.04 14.63 -6.28
N MET A 86 1.29 14.42 -6.67
CA MET A 86 1.66 14.25 -8.07
C MET A 86 2.08 12.80 -8.32
N SER A 87 1.62 12.23 -9.42
CA SER A 87 2.00 10.88 -9.84
C SER A 87 3.05 10.90 -10.95
N ASP A 88 4.13 10.15 -10.77
CA ASP A 88 5.19 9.97 -11.78
C ASP A 88 5.35 8.47 -12.13
N PRO A 89 4.99 8.04 -13.35
CA PRO A 89 5.13 6.65 -13.76
C PRO A 89 6.59 6.28 -14.05
N PHE A 90 7.01 5.08 -13.62
CA PHE A 90 8.35 4.60 -13.93
C PHE A 90 8.45 4.08 -15.37
N SER A 91 9.46 4.52 -16.13
CA SER A 91 9.63 4.11 -17.53
C SER A 91 9.94 2.61 -17.70
N HIS A 92 10.72 2.04 -16.77
CA HIS A 92 11.16 0.64 -16.82
C HIS A 92 10.26 -0.32 -16.02
N TYR A 93 9.36 0.22 -15.19
CA TYR A 93 8.49 -0.54 -14.29
C TYR A 93 7.05 -0.03 -14.41
N PRO A 94 6.33 -0.38 -15.49
CA PRO A 94 4.99 0.15 -15.77
C PRO A 94 3.96 -0.21 -14.69
N GLU A 95 4.21 -1.26 -13.91
CA GLU A 95 3.39 -1.63 -12.76
C GLU A 95 3.51 -0.63 -11.59
N GLN A 96 4.52 0.23 -11.57
CA GLN A 96 4.84 1.15 -10.48
C GLN A 96 4.51 2.60 -10.84
N THR A 97 4.03 3.34 -9.86
CA THR A 97 3.78 4.78 -9.97
C THR A 97 4.26 5.45 -8.70
N ALA A 98 5.21 6.38 -8.82
CA ALA A 98 5.64 7.19 -7.70
C ALA A 98 4.55 8.21 -7.38
N ILE A 99 4.33 8.46 -6.09
CA ILE A 99 3.42 9.48 -5.58
C ILE A 99 4.27 10.42 -4.73
N THR A 100 4.41 11.65 -5.20
CA THR A 100 5.21 12.69 -4.54
C THR A 100 4.34 13.74 -3.89
N PHE A 101 4.87 14.34 -2.84
CA PHE A 101 4.20 15.35 -2.02
C PHE A 101 4.91 16.69 -2.14
N GLU A 102 4.17 17.79 -2.05
CA GLU A 102 4.76 19.12 -1.88
C GLU A 102 5.49 19.21 -0.53
N ASN A 103 4.78 18.96 0.58
CA ASN A 103 5.36 18.97 1.93
C ASN A 103 5.76 17.56 2.38
N LYS A 104 6.88 17.07 1.82
CA LYS A 104 7.35 15.69 1.99
C LYS A 104 7.49 15.25 3.44
N ASP A 105 8.12 16.05 4.29
CA ASP A 105 8.45 15.66 5.68
C ASP A 105 7.21 15.56 6.57
N GLU A 106 6.27 16.50 6.43
CA GLU A 106 5.03 16.47 7.20
C GLU A 106 4.16 15.27 6.79
N VAL A 107 4.00 15.05 5.49
CA VAL A 107 3.20 13.94 4.97
C VAL A 107 3.81 12.59 5.35
N LEU A 108 5.14 12.46 5.29
CA LEU A 108 5.81 11.22 5.70
C LEU A 108 5.53 10.87 7.17
N LYS A 109 5.59 11.87 8.07
CA LYS A 109 5.25 11.67 9.50
C LYS A 109 3.81 11.20 9.67
N LYS A 110 2.86 11.79 8.92
CA LYS A 110 1.45 11.37 8.94
C LYS A 110 1.31 9.93 8.44
N LEU A 111 1.97 9.55 7.35
CA LEU A 111 1.94 8.19 6.79
C LEU A 111 2.49 7.12 7.74
N PHE A 112 3.52 7.44 8.52
CA PHE A 112 4.04 6.52 9.55
C PHE A 112 3.08 6.29 10.71
N LEU A 113 2.24 7.28 11.02
CA LEU A 113 1.26 7.22 12.10
C LEU A 113 -0.12 6.78 11.64
N ALA A 114 -0.36 6.77 10.33
CA ALA A 114 -1.64 6.50 9.71
C ALA A 114 -2.21 5.14 10.11
N LYS A 115 -3.53 5.10 10.25
CA LYS A 115 -4.31 3.87 10.36
C LYS A 115 -4.81 3.41 9.00
N ARG A 116 -5.13 4.36 8.13
CA ARG A 116 -5.70 4.09 6.81
C ARG A 116 -5.18 5.07 5.79
N VAL A 117 -4.83 4.55 4.62
CA VAL A 117 -4.46 5.36 3.45
C VAL A 117 -5.38 4.98 2.30
N GLU A 118 -6.02 5.96 1.68
CA GLU A 118 -6.82 5.78 0.47
C GLU A 118 -6.11 6.47 -0.68
N VAL A 119 -5.97 5.78 -1.80
CA VAL A 119 -5.34 6.31 -3.00
C VAL A 119 -6.41 6.42 -4.07
N SER A 120 -6.70 7.64 -4.52
CA SER A 120 -7.61 7.89 -5.64
C SER A 120 -6.84 7.68 -6.94
N VAL A 121 -7.13 6.57 -7.62
CA VAL A 121 -6.44 6.18 -8.86
C VAL A 121 -7.39 6.36 -10.03
N PHE A 122 -6.94 7.04 -11.07
CA PHE A 122 -7.66 7.12 -12.34
C PHE A 122 -6.99 6.19 -13.36
N TYR A 123 -7.73 5.18 -13.80
CA TYR A 123 -7.32 4.25 -14.87
C TYR A 123 -7.84 4.78 -16.20
N ASN A 124 -7.02 5.52 -16.93
CA ASN A 124 -7.45 6.33 -18.08
C ASN A 124 -8.59 7.31 -17.73
N ARG A 125 -9.85 6.82 -17.71
CA ARG A 125 -11.06 7.59 -17.39
C ARG A 125 -11.91 6.97 -16.28
N GLU A 126 -11.52 5.81 -15.76
CA GLU A 126 -12.27 5.11 -14.72
C GLU A 126 -11.68 5.43 -13.35
N PRO A 127 -12.44 6.07 -12.45
CA PRO A 127 -11.99 6.32 -11.09
C PRO A 127 -12.06 5.04 -10.25
N GLY A 128 -11.03 4.81 -9.44
CA GLY A 128 -10.97 3.76 -8.44
C GLY A 128 -10.37 4.29 -7.14
N ILE A 129 -10.72 3.63 -6.03
CA ILE A 129 -10.17 3.94 -4.71
C ILE A 129 -9.49 2.69 -4.18
N SER A 130 -8.18 2.79 -3.97
CA SER A 130 -7.37 1.75 -3.36
C SER A 130 -7.20 2.05 -1.87
N VAL A 131 -7.75 1.20 -1.01
CA VAL A 131 -7.71 1.38 0.45
C VAL A 131 -6.65 0.48 1.05
N PHE A 132 -5.78 1.04 1.89
CA PHE A 132 -4.73 0.34 2.62
C PHE A 132 -4.95 0.52 4.12
N GLN A 133 -5.11 -0.59 4.84
CA GLN A 133 -5.16 -0.58 6.32
C GLN A 133 -3.73 -0.69 6.85
N ILE A 134 -3.26 0.38 7.47
CA ILE A 134 -1.89 0.54 7.94
C ILE A 134 -1.73 0.25 9.43
N LYS A 135 -2.69 0.64 10.31
CA LYS A 135 -2.73 0.35 11.77
C LYS A 135 -4.10 -0.06 12.30
#